data_AF-A0AAX2ADX7-F1
#
_entry.id   AF-A0AAX2ADX7-F1
#
_cell.length_a   1.000
_cell.length_b   1.000
_cell.length_c   1.000
_cell.angle_alpha   90.00
_cell.angle_beta   90.00
_cell.angle_gamma   90.00
#
_symmetry.space_group_name_H-M   'P 1'
#
loop_
_entity.id
_entity.type
_entity.pdbx_description
1 polymer ?
#
loop_
_entity_poly.entity_id
_entity_poly.type
_entity_poly.pdbx_seq_one_letter_code
_entity_poly.pdbx_strand_id
1 'polypeptide(L)'
;MRVIKHLFLLLLTTIFFYGCYSITSYSNSTQKLTFVKDKSPFISIEFSTPRQNYYSFSSCVDDSYTIQDINKEYGKIFLEYIDLNSACKWSGLPDSFFETSVNFDLKLKAFEVVEKINSGAYSFKTYKINDESYLSAVYYSTTNTNIFLLDYDGKFYTKMLKKIDPSYENKYLNKKRFEGDYTSSLVRKNIIESYFRYEKLEL
;
A
#
# COMPACT_ATOMS: atom_id res chain seq x y z
N MET A 1 -35.43 24.19 -53.35
CA MET A 1 -34.10 23.52 -53.29
C MET A 1 -33.09 24.39 -52.57
N ARG A 2 -32.87 24.17 -51.27
CA ARG A 2 -31.55 24.31 -50.63
C ARG A 2 -31.67 23.71 -49.23
N VAL A 3 -31.56 22.40 -49.27
CA VAL A 3 -31.55 21.45 -48.18
C VAL A 3 -30.17 21.55 -47.50
N ILE A 4 -30.17 21.54 -46.16
CA ILE A 4 -29.04 21.23 -45.27
C ILE A 4 -27.84 22.19 -45.35
N LYS A 5 -27.80 23.18 -44.44
CA LYS A 5 -26.56 23.92 -44.13
C LYS A 5 -26.23 24.05 -42.63
N HIS A 6 -26.98 23.41 -41.74
CA HIS A 6 -26.70 23.46 -40.30
C HIS A 6 -26.64 22.09 -39.60
N LEU A 7 -26.40 21.01 -40.36
CA LEU A 7 -26.19 19.67 -39.81
C LEU A 7 -24.70 19.27 -39.78
N PHE A 8 -23.84 20.19 -39.37
CA PHE A 8 -22.40 19.94 -39.15
C PHE A 8 -21.89 20.71 -37.92
N LEU A 9 -22.70 20.71 -36.86
CA LEU A 9 -22.33 21.28 -35.55
C LEU A 9 -22.65 20.28 -34.42
N LEU A 10 -22.29 19.01 -34.62
CA LEU A 10 -22.63 17.97 -33.64
C LEU A 10 -21.59 16.84 -33.53
N LEU A 11 -20.37 17.03 -34.02
CA LEU A 11 -19.39 15.95 -33.98
C LEU A 11 -17.95 16.47 -33.89
N LEU A 12 -17.59 17.12 -32.80
CA LEU A 12 -16.21 17.09 -32.29
C LEU A 12 -16.20 17.66 -30.87
N THR A 13 -15.40 17.04 -30.01
CA THR A 13 -15.15 17.35 -28.59
C THR A 13 -16.14 16.78 -27.56
N THR A 14 -16.54 15.53 -27.71
CA THR A 14 -16.59 14.63 -26.54
C THR A 14 -15.25 13.90 -26.45
N ILE A 15 -14.19 14.64 -26.08
CA ILE A 15 -13.02 14.00 -25.49
C ILE A 15 -13.49 13.56 -24.10
N PHE A 16 -14.10 12.38 -24.05
CA PHE A 16 -14.19 11.63 -22.82
C PHE A 16 -12.74 11.35 -22.41
N PHE A 17 -12.23 12.18 -21.50
CA PHE A 17 -11.08 11.82 -20.69
C PHE A 17 -11.52 10.58 -19.88
N TYR A 18 -11.39 9.40 -20.47
CA TYR A 18 -11.23 8.17 -19.72
C TYR A 18 -9.86 8.25 -19.07
N GLY A 19 -9.75 9.08 -18.02
CA GLY A 19 -8.66 9.06 -17.07
C GLY A 19 -8.78 7.77 -16.28
N CYS A 20 -8.44 6.64 -16.90
CA CYS A 20 -8.31 5.37 -16.21
C CYS A 20 -6.93 5.37 -15.53
N TYR A 21 -6.82 6.18 -14.48
CA TYR A 21 -5.70 6.15 -13.55
C TYR A 21 -6.25 5.70 -12.21
N SER A 22 -6.41 4.38 -12.05
CA SER A 22 -6.83 3.79 -10.78
C SER A 22 -5.63 3.74 -9.84
N ILE A 23 -5.40 4.84 -9.13
CA ILE A 23 -4.52 4.89 -7.96
C ILE A 23 -5.29 4.28 -6.78
N THR A 24 -4.59 3.54 -5.93
CA THR A 24 -5.10 3.18 -4.61
C THR A 24 -5.36 4.46 -3.81
N SER A 25 -6.63 4.82 -3.60
CA SER A 25 -7.02 6.07 -2.97
C SER A 25 -7.65 5.84 -1.60
N TYR A 26 -7.17 6.61 -0.62
CA TYR A 26 -7.80 6.73 0.69
C TYR A 26 -8.75 7.93 0.69
N SER A 27 -9.97 7.73 1.17
CA SER A 27 -10.96 8.79 1.32
C SER A 27 -11.17 9.08 2.80
N ASN A 28 -10.78 10.28 3.24
CA ASN A 28 -10.99 10.75 4.62
C ASN A 28 -12.47 10.77 5.04
N SER A 29 -13.37 11.11 4.11
CA SER A 29 -14.81 11.20 4.40
C SER A 29 -15.45 9.83 4.62
N THR A 30 -14.99 8.81 3.90
CA THR A 30 -15.52 7.44 4.01
C THR A 30 -14.63 6.52 4.84
N GLN A 31 -13.47 7.00 5.29
CA GLN A 31 -12.42 6.24 5.95
C GLN A 31 -12.09 4.93 5.21
N LYS A 32 -12.15 4.97 3.88
CA LYS A 32 -12.05 3.79 3.02
C LYS A 32 -10.82 3.89 2.14
N LEU A 33 -10.04 2.81 2.11
CA LEU A 33 -8.96 2.61 1.16
C LEU A 33 -9.37 1.52 0.18
N THR A 34 -9.24 1.80 -1.12
CA THR A 34 -9.55 0.83 -2.17
C THR A 34 -8.30 0.40 -2.90
N PHE A 35 -7.97 -0.88 -2.79
CA PHE A 35 -6.85 -1.50 -3.49
C PHE A 35 -7.26 -1.83 -4.93
N VAL A 36 -6.32 -1.63 -5.84
CA VAL A 36 -6.50 -1.75 -7.30
C VAL A 36 -5.62 -2.88 -7.83
N LYS A 37 -6.21 -3.76 -8.64
CA LYS A 37 -5.48 -4.81 -9.36
C LYS A 37 -5.89 -4.76 -10.83
N ASP A 38 -4.90 -4.79 -11.72
CA ASP A 38 -5.10 -4.75 -13.17
C ASP A 38 -5.99 -3.56 -13.60
N LYS A 39 -5.70 -2.38 -13.03
CA LYS A 39 -6.41 -1.10 -13.23
C LYS A 39 -7.89 -1.10 -12.81
N SER A 40 -8.32 -2.09 -12.04
CA SER A 40 -9.69 -2.17 -11.51
C SER A 40 -9.69 -2.26 -9.99
N PRO A 41 -10.62 -1.57 -9.29
CA PRO A 41 -10.86 -1.81 -7.87
C PRO A 41 -11.13 -3.30 -7.61
N PHE A 42 -10.44 -3.93 -6.65
CA PHE A 42 -10.68 -5.34 -6.35
C PHE A 42 -11.11 -5.60 -4.90
N ILE A 43 -10.60 -4.83 -3.95
CA ILE A 43 -10.97 -4.93 -2.54
C ILE A 43 -10.77 -3.60 -1.85
N SER A 44 -11.56 -3.36 -0.81
CA SER A 44 -11.40 -2.18 0.03
C SER A 44 -11.35 -2.59 1.49
N ILE A 45 -10.70 -1.75 2.29
CA ILE A 45 -10.80 -1.74 3.74
C ILE A 45 -11.47 -0.43 4.16
N GLU A 46 -12.44 -0.53 5.06
CA GLU A 46 -13.03 0.61 5.76
C GLU A 46 -12.45 0.62 7.17
N PHE A 47 -11.74 1.69 7.51
CA PHE A 47 -11.13 1.86 8.82
C PHE A 47 -12.18 2.28 9.84
N SER A 48 -12.07 1.75 11.06
CA SER A 48 -13.07 1.95 12.11
C SER A 48 -12.78 3.16 12.98
N THR A 49 -11.51 3.33 13.35
CA THR A 49 -10.98 4.37 14.24
C THR A 49 -9.57 4.80 13.79
N PRO A 50 -9.41 5.23 12.52
CA PRO A 50 -8.09 5.51 11.97
C PRO A 50 -7.40 6.68 12.68
N ARG A 51 -6.17 6.45 13.11
CA ARG A 51 -5.21 7.51 13.47
C ARG A 51 -4.28 7.71 12.29
N GLN A 52 -4.41 8.87 11.64
CA GLN A 52 -3.64 9.19 10.45
C GLN A 52 -2.56 10.24 10.75
N ASN A 53 -1.37 10.03 10.21
CA ASN A 53 -0.28 11.03 10.21
C ASN A 53 0.19 11.27 8.79
N TYR A 54 0.40 12.53 8.40
CA TYR A 54 0.87 12.91 7.06
C TYR A 54 2.36 13.25 7.06
N TYR A 55 3.05 12.92 5.97
CA TYR A 55 4.50 13.12 5.82
C TYR A 55 4.84 13.71 4.44
N SER A 56 4.64 15.02 4.28
CA SER A 56 4.90 15.73 3.00
C SER A 56 6.12 16.66 3.04
N PHE A 57 6.99 16.53 4.05
CA PHE A 57 8.10 17.48 4.28
C PHE A 57 9.33 17.25 3.39
N SER A 58 9.29 16.29 2.46
CA SER A 58 10.41 15.99 1.56
C SER A 58 10.03 16.34 0.14
N SER A 59 10.92 17.00 -0.58
CA SER A 59 10.74 17.33 -2.00
C SER A 59 10.73 16.10 -2.92
N CYS A 60 11.04 14.92 -2.38
CA CYS A 60 10.90 13.64 -3.06
C CYS A 60 9.54 12.97 -2.86
N VAL A 61 8.67 13.51 -2.01
CA VAL A 61 7.40 12.88 -1.67
C VAL A 61 6.28 13.80 -2.12
N ASP A 62 5.50 13.35 -3.10
CA ASP A 62 4.32 14.08 -3.58
C ASP A 62 3.16 13.93 -2.57
N ASP A 63 2.98 12.71 -2.02
CA ASP A 63 2.06 12.44 -0.91
C ASP A 63 2.51 11.25 -0.06
N SER A 64 2.27 11.31 1.25
CA SER A 64 2.52 10.18 2.13
C SER A 64 1.76 10.31 3.44
N TYR A 65 1.29 9.17 3.95
CA TYR A 65 0.66 9.09 5.25
C TYR A 65 0.79 7.69 5.86
N THR A 66 0.68 7.62 7.18
CA THR A 66 0.42 6.37 7.90
C THR A 66 -1.00 6.35 8.44
N ILE A 67 -1.59 5.16 8.53
CA ILE A 67 -2.86 4.90 9.22
C ILE A 67 -2.63 3.77 10.22
N GLN A 68 -3.03 4.00 11.46
CA GLN A 68 -3.17 2.96 12.47
C GLN A 68 -4.64 2.80 12.81
N ASP A 69 -5.15 1.58 12.85
CA ASP A 69 -6.55 1.30 13.16
C ASP A 69 -6.68 0.05 14.05
N ILE A 70 -7.66 0.09 14.96
CA ILE A 70 -8.22 -1.10 15.59
C ILE A 70 -9.53 -1.37 14.86
N ASN A 71 -9.42 -2.12 13.77
CA ASN A 71 -10.53 -2.40 12.88
C ASN A 71 -11.51 -3.39 13.52
N LYS A 72 -12.82 -3.12 13.39
CA LYS A 72 -13.87 -4.00 13.94
C LYS A 72 -13.89 -5.40 13.31
N GLU A 73 -13.55 -5.52 12.02
CA GLU A 73 -13.53 -6.82 11.30
C GLU A 73 -12.13 -7.45 11.34
N TYR A 74 -11.08 -6.65 11.14
CA TYR A 74 -9.73 -7.15 10.88
C TYR A 74 -8.75 -7.00 12.04
N GLY A 75 -9.16 -6.41 13.17
CA GLY A 75 -8.26 -6.20 14.30
C GLY A 75 -7.22 -5.10 14.02
N LYS A 76 -6.02 -5.23 14.60
CA LYS A 76 -5.00 -4.18 14.49
C LYS A 76 -4.41 -4.13 13.08
N ILE A 77 -4.45 -2.95 12.46
CA ILE A 77 -3.87 -2.67 11.14
C ILE A 77 -2.91 -1.48 11.25
N PHE A 78 -1.75 -1.61 10.62
CA PHE A 78 -0.90 -0.47 10.26
C PHE A 78 -0.81 -0.39 8.74
N LEU A 79 -0.82 0.83 8.20
CA LEU A 79 -0.60 1.09 6.79
C LEU A 79 0.31 2.31 6.63
N GLU A 80 1.25 2.24 5.70
CA GLU A 80 1.99 3.39 5.17
C GLU A 80 1.77 3.48 3.66
N TYR A 81 1.37 4.65 3.18
CA TYR A 81 1.29 5.02 1.78
C TYR A 81 2.42 6.02 1.48
N ILE A 82 3.13 5.80 0.37
CA ILE A 82 4.18 6.70 -0.11
C ILE A 82 4.00 6.85 -1.62
N ASP A 83 3.90 8.09 -2.07
CA ASP A 83 3.97 8.47 -3.48
C ASP A 83 5.18 9.38 -3.67
N LEU A 84 6.17 8.87 -4.40
CA LEU A 84 7.37 9.61 -4.70
C LEU A 84 7.17 10.51 -5.92
N ASN A 85 7.80 11.67 -5.86
CA ASN A 85 7.96 12.51 -7.02
C ASN A 85 8.67 11.75 -8.15
N SER A 86 8.23 11.95 -9.39
CA SER A 86 8.81 11.31 -10.57
C SER A 86 10.31 11.55 -10.78
N ALA A 87 10.88 12.60 -10.19
CA ALA A 87 12.32 12.88 -10.19
C ALA A 87 13.09 12.17 -9.07
N CYS A 88 12.41 11.38 -8.24
CA CYS A 88 13.01 10.66 -7.13
C CYS A 88 12.87 9.15 -7.30
N LYS A 89 13.83 8.42 -6.73
CA LYS A 89 13.85 6.96 -6.74
C LYS A 89 14.27 6.40 -5.40
N TRP A 90 13.77 5.20 -5.14
CA TRP A 90 14.27 4.37 -4.05
C TRP A 90 15.75 4.03 -4.27
N SER A 91 16.53 4.06 -3.20
CA SER A 91 17.94 3.68 -3.21
C SER A 91 18.14 2.15 -3.12
N GLY A 92 17.06 1.40 -2.96
CA GLY A 92 17.00 -0.05 -2.80
C GLY A 92 15.56 -0.55 -2.92
N LEU A 93 15.29 -1.77 -2.46
CA LEU A 93 13.94 -2.34 -2.51
C LEU A 93 13.06 -1.75 -1.40
N PRO A 94 11.90 -1.13 -1.75
CA PRO A 94 11.03 -0.50 -0.76
C PRO A 94 10.57 -1.46 0.35
N ASP A 95 10.12 -2.66 -0.03
CA ASP A 95 9.68 -3.71 0.90
C ASP A 95 10.79 -4.05 1.91
N SER A 96 12.05 -4.14 1.44
CA SER A 96 13.20 -4.45 2.31
C SER A 96 13.52 -3.33 3.29
N PHE A 97 13.38 -2.07 2.89
CA PHE A 97 13.52 -0.94 3.82
C PHE A 97 12.42 -0.93 4.87
N PHE A 98 11.19 -1.19 4.47
CA PHE A 98 10.07 -1.30 5.39
C PHE A 98 10.28 -2.44 6.40
N GLU A 99 10.65 -3.63 5.92
CA GLU A 99 10.96 -4.80 6.75
C GLU A 99 12.08 -4.51 7.75
N THR A 100 13.15 -3.85 7.30
CA THR A 100 14.27 -3.45 8.17
C THR A 100 13.80 -2.47 9.25
N SER A 101 12.98 -1.49 8.87
CA SER A 101 12.41 -0.51 9.79
C SER A 101 11.51 -1.17 10.85
N VAL A 102 10.65 -2.10 10.45
CA VAL A 102 9.78 -2.87 11.34
C VAL A 102 10.60 -3.70 12.33
N ASN A 103 11.59 -4.44 11.83
CA ASN A 103 12.45 -5.28 12.65
C ASN A 103 13.22 -4.45 13.69
N PHE A 104 13.78 -3.31 13.27
CA PHE A 104 14.55 -2.42 14.13
C PHE A 104 13.68 -1.74 15.20
N ASP A 105 12.57 -1.11 14.81
CA ASP A 105 11.73 -0.34 15.73
C ASP A 105 11.05 -1.22 16.78
N LEU A 106 10.64 -2.42 16.38
CA LEU A 106 10.02 -3.38 17.27
C LEU A 106 11.04 -4.22 18.05
N LYS A 107 12.35 -4.05 17.77
CA LYS A 107 13.45 -4.76 18.44
C LYS A 107 13.26 -6.28 18.42
N LEU A 108 12.86 -6.82 17.26
CA LEU A 108 12.61 -8.25 17.13
C LEU A 108 13.94 -9.02 17.18
N LYS A 109 13.94 -10.16 17.86
CA LYS A 109 15.11 -11.05 17.93
C LYS A 109 15.22 -11.91 16.68
N ALA A 110 14.08 -12.32 16.13
CA ALA A 110 13.98 -13.04 14.87
C ALA A 110 12.79 -12.53 14.05
N PHE A 111 13.01 -12.32 12.75
CA PHE A 111 12.03 -11.84 11.79
C PHE A 111 12.21 -12.63 10.48
N GLU A 112 11.58 -13.80 10.40
CA GLU A 112 11.77 -14.75 9.29
C GLU A 112 10.56 -14.78 8.36
N VAL A 113 10.77 -14.72 7.04
CA VAL A 113 9.71 -14.94 6.06
C VAL A 113 9.41 -16.43 5.96
N VAL A 114 8.19 -16.84 6.36
CA VAL A 114 7.74 -18.25 6.29
C VAL A 114 6.78 -18.52 5.13
N GLU A 115 6.30 -17.46 4.48
CA GLU A 115 5.50 -17.53 3.26
C GLU A 115 5.67 -16.24 2.46
N LYS A 116 5.78 -16.37 1.14
CA LYS A 116 5.78 -15.25 0.19
C LYS A 116 4.96 -15.64 -1.03
N ILE A 117 3.96 -14.84 -1.37
CA ILE A 117 3.10 -15.01 -2.54
C ILE A 117 3.11 -13.69 -3.31
N ASN A 118 3.44 -13.72 -4.61
CA ASN A 118 3.42 -12.52 -5.46
C ASN A 118 2.26 -12.60 -6.45
N SER A 119 1.58 -11.48 -6.69
CA SER A 119 0.51 -11.37 -7.69
C SER A 119 0.51 -9.98 -8.31
N GLY A 120 1.11 -9.84 -9.50
CA GLY A 120 1.29 -8.53 -10.14
C GLY A 120 2.12 -7.59 -9.28
N ALA A 121 1.60 -6.38 -9.02
CA ALA A 121 2.23 -5.38 -8.17
C ALA A 121 2.16 -5.69 -6.66
N TYR A 122 1.50 -6.80 -6.26
CA TYR A 122 1.36 -7.19 -4.87
C TYR A 122 2.37 -8.27 -4.45
N SER A 123 2.94 -8.11 -3.26
CA SER A 123 3.72 -9.11 -2.54
C SER A 123 3.10 -9.33 -1.16
N PHE A 124 2.66 -10.55 -0.91
CA PHE A 124 2.06 -11.00 0.34
C PHE A 124 3.12 -11.80 1.10
N LYS A 125 3.39 -11.42 2.35
CA LYS A 125 4.34 -12.13 3.20
C LYS A 125 3.73 -12.48 4.55
N THR A 126 4.04 -13.67 5.04
CA THR A 126 3.84 -14.02 6.45
C THR A 126 5.20 -14.16 7.12
N TYR A 127 5.38 -13.45 8.23
CA TYR A 127 6.58 -13.50 9.06
C TYR A 127 6.35 -14.35 10.28
N LYS A 128 7.38 -15.10 10.68
CA LYS A 128 7.51 -15.72 12.01
C LYS A 128 8.40 -14.82 12.86
N ILE A 129 7.86 -14.38 13.99
CA ILE A 129 8.49 -13.43 14.90
C ILE A 129 8.88 -14.13 16.20
N ASN A 130 10.15 -14.03 16.55
CA ASN A 130 10.74 -14.60 17.77
C ASN A 130 10.37 -16.08 17.95
N ASP A 131 10.29 -16.84 16.85
CA ASP A 131 9.90 -18.26 16.79
C ASP A 131 8.51 -18.64 17.33
N GLU A 132 7.72 -17.68 17.80
CA GLU A 132 6.48 -17.95 18.52
C GLU A 132 5.22 -17.47 17.82
N SER A 133 5.33 -16.35 17.10
CA SER A 133 4.16 -15.59 16.64
C SER A 133 4.25 -15.25 15.17
N TYR A 134 3.11 -14.88 14.57
CA TYR A 134 3.02 -14.60 13.14
C TYR A 134 2.47 -13.19 12.87
N LEU A 135 3.02 -12.55 11.85
CA LEU A 135 2.59 -11.25 11.34
C LEU A 135 2.38 -11.35 9.83
N SER A 136 1.26 -10.85 9.34
CA SER A 136 0.94 -10.84 7.91
C SER A 136 1.17 -9.45 7.36
N ALA A 137 1.76 -9.37 6.17
CA ALA A 137 2.04 -8.12 5.50
C ALA A 137 1.63 -8.16 4.03
N VAL A 138 1.13 -7.03 3.54
CA VAL A 138 0.81 -6.82 2.14
C VAL A 138 1.61 -5.63 1.66
N TYR A 139 2.36 -5.84 0.59
CA TYR A 139 3.14 -4.84 -0.11
C TYR A 139 2.51 -4.61 -1.47
N TYR A 140 2.29 -3.36 -1.83
CA TYR A 140 1.93 -2.95 -3.18
C TYR A 140 3.01 -2.00 -3.67
N SER A 141 3.58 -2.27 -4.83
CA SER A 141 4.70 -1.50 -5.35
C SER A 141 4.55 -1.24 -6.84
N THR A 142 4.51 0.03 -7.22
CA THR A 142 4.73 0.52 -8.59
C THR A 142 6.05 1.30 -8.64
N THR A 143 6.32 2.01 -9.74
CA THR A 143 7.55 2.81 -9.88
C THR A 143 7.69 3.86 -8.78
N ASN A 144 6.60 4.59 -8.49
CA ASN A 144 6.63 5.74 -7.58
C ASN A 144 5.71 5.56 -6.36
N THR A 145 4.73 4.67 -6.45
CA THR A 145 3.72 4.51 -5.41
C THR A 145 3.93 3.18 -4.69
N ASN A 146 4.01 3.23 -3.36
CA ASN A 146 4.19 2.07 -2.51
C ASN A 146 3.18 2.09 -1.36
N ILE A 147 2.67 0.91 -1.00
CA ILE A 147 1.84 0.70 0.18
C ILE A 147 2.42 -0.45 0.96
N PHE A 148 2.62 -0.22 2.25
CA PHE A 148 3.07 -1.21 3.22
C PHE A 148 1.95 -1.39 4.23
N LEU A 149 1.31 -2.55 4.24
CA LEU A 149 0.24 -2.88 5.19
C LEU A 149 0.71 -4.02 6.09
N LEU A 150 0.58 -3.83 7.40
CA LEU A 150 0.71 -4.87 8.41
C LEU A 150 -0.67 -5.23 8.94
N ASP A 151 -1.03 -6.50 8.81
CA ASP A 151 -2.26 -7.09 9.34
C ASP A 151 -1.89 -8.04 10.48
N TYR A 152 -2.07 -7.55 11.70
CA TYR A 152 -1.65 -8.26 12.91
C TYR A 152 -2.49 -9.52 13.13
N ASP A 153 -3.79 -9.49 12.83
CA ASP A 153 -4.68 -10.65 12.94
C ASP A 153 -4.60 -11.57 11.71
N GLY A 154 -4.11 -11.07 10.57
CA GLY A 154 -4.01 -11.80 9.30
C GLY A 154 -5.34 -12.00 8.57
N LYS A 155 -6.42 -11.38 9.05
CA LYS A 155 -7.79 -11.55 8.51
C LYS A 155 -7.96 -10.83 7.17
N PHE A 156 -7.52 -9.58 7.06
CA PHE A 156 -7.61 -8.80 5.83
C PHE A 156 -6.67 -9.37 4.76
N TYR A 157 -5.43 -9.71 5.13
CA TYR A 157 -4.47 -10.43 4.30
C TYR A 157 -5.10 -11.69 3.69
N THR A 158 -5.76 -12.52 4.51
CA THR A 158 -6.44 -13.73 4.05
C THR A 158 -7.58 -13.41 3.09
N LYS A 159 -8.37 -12.38 3.39
CA LYS A 159 -9.48 -11.93 2.55
C LYS A 159 -8.99 -11.45 1.18
N MET A 160 -7.87 -10.71 1.13
CA MET A 160 -7.24 -10.25 -0.10
C MET A 160 -6.76 -11.43 -0.95
N LEU A 161 -6.02 -12.37 -0.35
CA LEU A 161 -5.52 -13.54 -1.09
C LEU A 161 -6.66 -14.44 -1.59
N LYS A 162 -7.70 -14.68 -0.79
CA LYS A 162 -8.89 -15.43 -1.25
C LYS A 162 -9.66 -14.76 -2.37
N LYS A 163 -9.54 -13.42 -2.50
CA LYS A 163 -10.10 -12.71 -3.65
C LYS A 163 -9.27 -12.88 -4.92
N ILE A 164 -7.97 -13.11 -4.79
CA ILE A 164 -7.06 -13.37 -5.91
C ILE A 164 -7.10 -14.84 -6.31
N ASP A 165 -7.06 -15.73 -5.33
CA ASP A 165 -7.13 -17.18 -5.47
C ASP A 165 -8.12 -17.74 -4.44
N PRO A 166 -9.35 -18.10 -4.86
CA PRO A 166 -10.36 -18.66 -3.96
C PRO A 166 -9.95 -19.96 -3.26
N SER A 167 -8.96 -20.68 -3.78
CA SER A 167 -8.46 -21.92 -3.19
C SER A 167 -7.41 -21.70 -2.09
N TYR A 168 -6.95 -20.46 -1.90
CA TYR A 168 -5.93 -20.14 -0.90
C TYR A 168 -6.41 -20.42 0.54
N GLU A 169 -5.61 -21.17 1.28
CA GLU A 169 -5.79 -21.47 2.70
C GLU A 169 -4.66 -20.88 3.54
N ASN A 170 -5.00 -19.98 4.47
CA ASN A 170 -4.01 -19.41 5.38
C ASN A 170 -3.71 -20.35 6.55
N LYS A 171 -2.63 -21.12 6.43
CA LYS A 171 -2.10 -22.03 7.47
C LYS A 171 -1.66 -21.35 8.77
N TYR A 172 -1.58 -20.01 8.81
CA TYR A 172 -1.10 -19.23 9.96
C TYR A 172 -2.19 -18.43 10.67
N LEU A 173 -3.43 -18.41 10.15
CA LEU A 173 -4.52 -17.61 10.71
C LEU A 173 -4.90 -18.03 12.13
N ASN A 174 -4.85 -19.33 12.42
CA ASN A 174 -5.19 -19.90 13.73
C ASN A 174 -3.97 -20.05 14.67
N LYS A 175 -2.82 -19.48 14.31
CA LYS A 175 -1.59 -19.53 15.13
C LYS A 175 -1.48 -18.26 15.99
N LYS A 176 -0.63 -18.30 17.03
CA LYS A 176 -0.33 -17.14 17.89
C LYS A 176 0.07 -15.94 17.01
N ARG A 177 -0.67 -14.84 17.12
CA ARG A 177 -0.42 -13.62 16.36
C ARG A 177 0.55 -12.72 17.10
N PHE A 178 1.32 -11.93 16.37
CA PHE A 178 2.23 -10.97 16.96
C PHE A 178 1.45 -9.78 17.52
N GLU A 179 1.74 -9.34 18.75
CA GLU A 179 0.94 -8.32 19.47
C GLU A 179 1.60 -6.93 19.51
N GLY A 180 2.72 -6.73 18.80
CA GLY A 180 3.41 -5.44 18.76
C GLY A 180 2.61 -4.32 18.09
N ASP A 181 3.21 -3.13 18.01
CA ASP A 181 2.59 -1.94 17.45
C ASP A 181 3.65 -1.10 16.73
N TYR A 182 3.69 -1.21 15.40
CA TYR A 182 4.58 -0.42 14.57
C TYR A 182 3.89 0.89 14.21
N THR A 183 4.56 2.01 14.46
CA THR A 183 3.96 3.35 14.40
C THR A 183 4.79 4.33 13.57
N SER A 184 5.81 3.82 12.90
CA SER A 184 6.86 4.61 12.26
C SER A 184 6.57 4.87 10.78
N SER A 185 7.38 5.73 10.16
CA SER A 185 7.30 6.03 8.73
C SER A 185 8.69 6.03 8.10
N LEU A 186 8.81 5.40 6.94
CA LEU A 186 10.02 5.49 6.12
C LEU A 186 10.28 6.91 5.66
N VAL A 187 9.26 7.69 5.33
CA VAL A 187 9.42 9.10 4.93
C VAL A 187 10.04 9.93 6.04
N ARG A 188 9.55 9.79 7.28
CA ARG A 188 10.12 10.48 8.44
C ARG A 188 11.59 10.12 8.64
N LYS A 189 11.93 8.84 8.48
CA LYS A 189 13.30 8.32 8.65
C LYS A 189 14.23 8.63 7.49
N ASN A 190 13.69 8.95 6.32
CA ASN A 190 14.48 9.16 5.10
C ASN A 190 15.51 10.29 5.24
N ILE A 191 15.27 11.27 6.13
CA ILE A 191 16.21 12.36 6.43
C ILE A 191 17.58 11.82 6.89
N ILE A 192 17.58 10.68 7.61
CA ILE A 192 18.79 10.04 8.15
C ILE A 192 19.18 8.85 7.27
N GLU A 193 18.22 8.03 6.88
CA GLU A 193 18.47 6.70 6.30
C GLU A 193 18.59 6.71 4.76
N SER A 194 18.18 7.79 4.09
CA SER A 194 18.30 7.94 2.63
C SER A 194 17.72 6.77 1.80
N TYR A 195 16.58 6.22 2.24
CA TYR A 195 15.79 5.20 1.54
C TYR A 195 15.38 5.62 0.12
N PHE A 196 15.16 6.90 -0.12
CA PHE A 196 14.88 7.47 -1.45
C PHE A 196 15.49 8.87 -1.59
N ARG A 197 15.82 9.24 -2.82
CA ARG A 197 16.51 10.50 -3.16
C ARG A 197 16.23 10.91 -4.60
N TYR A 198 16.56 12.16 -4.94
CA TYR A 198 16.54 12.61 -6.32
C TYR A 198 17.41 11.70 -7.20
N GLU A 199 16.85 11.35 -8.35
CA GLU A 199 17.62 10.77 -9.42
C GLU A 199 18.55 11.86 -9.98
N LYS A 200 19.86 11.68 -9.79
CA LYS A 200 20.82 12.50 -10.51
C LYS A 200 20.64 12.20 -12.00
N LEU A 201 20.25 13.21 -12.77
CA LEU A 201 20.45 13.20 -14.21
C LEU A 201 21.97 13.17 -14.42
N GLU A 202 22.48 12.07 -14.96
CA GLU A 202 23.82 12.07 -15.54
C GLU A 202 23.75 12.99 -16.76
N LEU A 203 24.30 14.20 -16.60
CA LEU A 203 24.46 15.21 -17.66
C LEU A 203 25.74 14.91 -18.45
#